data_AF-A0AAY4EWX8-F1
#
_entry.id   AF-A0AAY4EWX8-F1
#
_cell.length_a   1.000
_cell.length_b   1.000
_cell.length_c   1.000
_cell.angle_alpha   90.00
_cell.angle_beta   90.00
_cell.angle_gamma   90.00
#
_symmetry.space_group_name_H-M   'P 1'
#
loop_
_entity.id
_entity.type
_entity.pdbx_description
1 polymer ?
#
loop_
_entity_poly.entity_id
_entity_poly.type
_entity_poly.pdbx_seq_one_letter_code
_entity_poly.pdbx_strand_id
1 'polypeptide(L)'
;TVRAGKFGACCSRRLPHHRYKTFSSRAQYQLVLAAARKLQESGFYWSALGGKEAGALLGPEPPGTFLVRDSSDHHHFFTLSVKTATGTKNLRIQCDACCFYLQTDACGGHSAPRFDCVLKLIHHYMPGGGAGAAAGGGSAYFIYSGGEKVPLELLRPLSSAMSSLQHLCRKTVNGHIDVSSKREQLPQSLKEFLQEYDAPI
;
A
#
# COMPACT_ATOMS: atom_id res chain seq x y z
N THR A 1 -51.66 -25.78 30.81
CA THR A 1 -50.77 -24.84 31.53
C THR A 1 -49.47 -25.54 31.84
N VAL A 2 -48.36 -25.12 31.23
CA VAL A 2 -46.98 -25.11 31.78
C VAL A 2 -46.14 -24.33 30.77
N ARG A 3 -45.59 -23.21 31.23
CA ARG A 3 -44.51 -22.43 30.61
C ARG A 3 -43.23 -22.79 31.34
N ALA A 4 -42.17 -23.07 30.58
CA ALA A 4 -40.74 -22.91 30.90
C ALA A 4 -40.00 -23.48 29.68
N GLY A 5 -38.94 -22.95 29.10
CA GLY A 5 -38.09 -21.79 29.31
C GLY A 5 -37.03 -21.96 28.22
N LYS A 6 -36.83 -20.97 27.34
CA LYS A 6 -35.83 -21.08 26.27
C LYS A 6 -34.58 -20.29 26.65
N PHE A 7 -33.50 -21.05 26.68
CA PHE A 7 -32.11 -20.70 26.90
C PHE A 7 -31.65 -19.48 26.10
N GLY A 8 -30.74 -18.72 26.72
CA GLY A 8 -29.99 -17.66 26.07
C GLY A 8 -28.88 -18.16 25.13
N ALA A 9 -28.35 -17.16 24.42
CA ALA A 9 -27.09 -17.13 23.69
C ALA A 9 -26.97 -18.00 22.42
N CYS A 10 -26.88 -17.34 21.28
CA CYS A 10 -25.70 -17.51 20.44
C CYS A 10 -25.52 -16.28 19.54
N CYS A 11 -24.46 -15.53 19.83
CA CYS A 11 -23.91 -14.51 18.95
C CYS A 11 -23.70 -15.13 17.56
N SER A 12 -24.43 -14.64 16.56
CA SER A 12 -24.18 -14.98 15.17
C SER A 12 -22.82 -14.41 14.76
N ARG A 13 -21.75 -15.18 15.01
CA ARG A 13 -20.46 -15.01 14.35
C ARG A 13 -20.71 -15.24 12.87
N ARG A 14 -20.99 -14.17 12.12
CA ARG A 14 -20.90 -14.20 10.66
C ARG A 14 -19.45 -14.52 10.33
N LEU A 15 -19.21 -15.75 9.87
CA LEU A 15 -17.94 -16.13 9.27
C LEU A 15 -17.65 -15.13 8.14
N PRO A 16 -16.43 -14.57 8.03
CA PRO A 16 -16.09 -13.72 6.91
C PRO A 16 -16.23 -14.56 5.63
N HIS A 17 -17.07 -14.08 4.72
CA HIS A 17 -17.18 -14.63 3.38
C HIS A 17 -15.76 -14.74 2.83
N HIS A 18 -15.32 -15.97 2.51
CA HIS A 18 -14.06 -16.18 1.84
C HIS A 18 -14.15 -15.48 0.47
N ARG A 19 -13.66 -14.24 0.42
CA ARG A 19 -13.59 -13.42 -0.80
C ARG A 19 -12.44 -13.98 -1.64
N TYR A 20 -12.70 -15.04 -2.38
CA TYR A 20 -11.77 -15.53 -3.38
C TYR A 20 -11.58 -14.43 -4.43
N LYS A 21 -10.39 -13.84 -4.49
CA LYS A 21 -10.01 -12.93 -5.57
C LYS A 21 -9.65 -13.76 -6.79
N THR A 22 -10.23 -13.43 -7.94
CA THR A 22 -9.96 -14.13 -9.19
C THR A 22 -8.65 -13.62 -9.78
N PHE A 23 -7.69 -14.53 -9.96
CA PHE A 23 -6.44 -14.23 -10.65
C PHE A 23 -6.58 -14.57 -12.13
N SER A 24 -6.21 -13.64 -13.00
CA SER A 24 -6.21 -13.80 -14.45
C SER A 24 -5.09 -14.71 -14.94
N SER A 25 -4.00 -14.85 -14.18
CA SER A 25 -2.87 -15.72 -14.53
C SER A 25 -2.04 -16.16 -13.32
N ARG A 26 -1.25 -17.23 -13.47
CA ARG A 26 -0.27 -17.67 -12.46
C ARG A 26 0.80 -16.60 -12.20
N ALA A 27 1.20 -15.86 -13.23
CA ALA A 27 2.14 -14.76 -13.09
C ALA A 27 1.57 -13.63 -12.21
N GLN A 28 0.30 -13.25 -12.42
CA GLN A 28 -0.38 -12.26 -11.58
C GLN A 28 -0.48 -12.75 -10.13
N TYR A 29 -0.79 -14.02 -9.91
CA TYR A 29 -0.81 -14.61 -8.56
C TYR A 29 0.56 -14.49 -7.86
N GLN A 30 1.64 -14.87 -8.54
CA GLN A 30 2.99 -14.76 -7.99
C GLN A 30 3.38 -13.31 -7.72
N LEU A 31 3.01 -12.39 -8.61
CA LEU A 31 3.26 -10.96 -8.45
C LEU A 31 2.53 -10.39 -7.22
N VAL A 32 1.25 -10.69 -7.06
CA VAL A 32 0.45 -10.26 -5.91
C VAL A 32 0.98 -10.85 -4.61
N LEU A 33 1.38 -12.14 -4.60
CA LEU A 33 1.99 -12.76 -3.44
C LEU A 33 3.31 -12.10 -3.05
N ALA A 34 4.19 -11.84 -4.01
CA ALA A 34 5.46 -11.17 -3.77
C ALA A 34 5.23 -9.75 -3.24
N ALA A 35 4.31 -8.99 -3.86
CA ALA A 35 3.94 -7.66 -3.40
C ALA A 35 3.34 -7.68 -1.99
N ALA A 36 2.47 -8.65 -1.67
CA ALA A 36 1.87 -8.79 -0.35
C ALA A 36 2.93 -9.08 0.71
N ARG A 37 3.90 -9.97 0.45
CA ARG A 37 5.02 -10.24 1.37
C ARG A 37 5.83 -8.98 1.65
N LYS A 38 6.23 -8.26 0.59
CA LYS A 38 6.95 -7.00 0.75
C LYS A 38 6.11 -5.98 1.55
N LEU A 39 4.82 -5.83 1.25
CA LEU A 39 3.93 -4.94 1.99
C LEU A 39 3.80 -5.30 3.48
N GLN A 40 3.77 -6.58 3.82
CA GLN A 40 3.75 -7.01 5.23
C GLN A 40 5.02 -6.56 5.95
N GLU A 41 6.17 -6.66 5.30
CA GLU A 41 7.46 -6.26 5.86
C GLU A 41 7.62 -4.75 5.97
N SER A 42 6.98 -3.97 5.07
CA SER A 42 7.06 -2.51 5.05
C SER A 42 6.51 -1.85 6.33
N GLY A 43 5.63 -2.56 7.05
CA GLY A 43 5.10 -2.14 8.35
C GLY A 43 3.92 -1.16 8.27
N PHE A 44 3.48 -0.76 7.07
CA PHE A 44 2.31 0.12 6.86
C PHE A 44 1.15 -0.56 6.12
N TYR A 45 1.21 -1.88 6.07
CA TYR A 45 0.13 -2.72 5.57
C TYR A 45 -0.82 -3.12 6.69
N TRP A 46 -2.10 -2.79 6.52
CA TRP A 46 -3.16 -3.03 7.50
C TRP A 46 -4.06 -4.22 7.12
N SER A 47 -3.64 -5.06 6.18
CA SER A 47 -4.37 -6.27 5.76
C SER A 47 -5.85 -6.00 5.47
N ALA A 48 -6.77 -6.84 5.97
CA ALA A 48 -8.21 -6.82 5.69
C ALA A 48 -8.98 -5.65 6.36
N LEU A 49 -8.35 -4.49 6.50
CA LEU A 49 -8.96 -3.28 7.04
C LEU A 49 -10.06 -2.75 6.09
N GLY A 50 -11.23 -2.41 6.66
CA GLY A 50 -12.32 -1.80 5.91
C GLY A 50 -12.04 -0.34 5.56
N GLY A 51 -12.69 0.16 4.50
CA GLY A 51 -12.54 1.58 4.11
C GLY A 51 -13.03 2.58 5.17
N LYS A 52 -14.07 2.22 5.93
CA LYS A 52 -14.56 3.06 7.06
C LYS A 52 -13.57 3.09 8.23
N GLU A 53 -12.98 1.94 8.55
CA GLU A 53 -11.98 1.80 9.61
C GLU A 53 -10.69 2.55 9.25
N ALA A 54 -10.23 2.44 8.00
CA ALA A 54 -9.13 3.25 7.49
C ALA A 54 -9.43 4.76 7.59
N GLY A 55 -10.67 5.16 7.31
CA GLY A 55 -11.14 6.53 7.54
C GLY A 55 -11.03 6.98 8.99
N ALA A 56 -11.40 6.11 9.94
CA ALA A 56 -11.31 6.40 11.37
C ALA A 56 -9.86 6.49 11.86
N LEU A 57 -8.98 5.60 11.41
CA LEU A 57 -7.54 5.60 11.76
C LEU A 57 -6.81 6.83 11.18
N LEU A 58 -7.15 7.23 9.96
CA LEU A 58 -6.59 8.43 9.32
C LEU A 58 -7.31 9.73 9.74
N GLY A 59 -8.41 9.62 10.48
CA GLY A 59 -9.17 10.74 11.02
C GLY A 59 -8.32 11.71 11.86
N PRO A 60 -7.64 11.24 12.92
CA PRO A 60 -6.82 12.07 13.80
C PRO A 60 -5.42 12.40 13.25
N GLU A 61 -4.98 11.70 12.21
CA GLU A 61 -3.63 11.88 11.65
C GLU A 61 -3.53 13.13 10.76
N PRO A 62 -2.32 13.71 10.63
CA PRO A 62 -2.10 14.87 9.77
C PRO A 62 -2.27 14.52 8.27
N PRO A 63 -2.61 15.51 7.43
CA PRO A 63 -2.60 15.38 5.98
C PRO A 63 -1.28 14.79 5.45
N GLY A 64 -1.38 13.95 4.43
CA GLY A 64 -0.25 13.22 3.86
C GLY A 64 0.03 11.87 4.53
N THR A 65 -0.69 11.52 5.61
CA THR A 65 -0.61 10.19 6.22
C THR A 65 -1.36 9.17 5.37
N PHE A 66 -0.74 8.02 5.09
CA PHE A 66 -1.34 6.99 4.26
C PHE A 66 -1.12 5.58 4.82
N LEU A 67 -1.93 4.64 4.37
CA LEU A 67 -1.80 3.21 4.67
C LEU A 67 -2.22 2.37 3.47
N VAL A 68 -1.69 1.15 3.39
CA VAL A 68 -2.11 0.17 2.38
C VAL A 68 -2.95 -0.90 3.07
N ARG A 69 -4.04 -1.29 2.42
CA ARG A 69 -4.92 -2.36 2.89
C ARG A 69 -5.39 -3.23 1.74
N ASP A 70 -5.97 -4.37 2.06
CA ASP A 70 -6.72 -5.18 1.12
C ASP A 70 -7.94 -4.40 0.62
N SER A 71 -8.18 -4.46 -0.69
CA SER A 71 -9.43 -3.94 -1.23
C SER A 71 -10.60 -4.80 -0.78
N SER A 72 -11.71 -4.15 -0.42
CA SER A 72 -12.99 -4.83 -0.17
C SER A 72 -13.73 -5.16 -1.47
N ASP A 73 -13.29 -4.60 -2.60
CA ASP A 73 -13.82 -4.87 -3.93
C ASP A 73 -13.17 -6.13 -4.50
N HIS A 74 -13.96 -6.97 -5.16
CA HIS A 74 -13.50 -8.21 -5.79
C HIS A 74 -12.62 -7.98 -7.02
N HIS A 75 -12.75 -6.82 -7.67
CA HIS A 75 -11.97 -6.47 -8.86
C HIS A 75 -10.57 -5.94 -8.55
N HIS A 76 -10.23 -5.71 -7.26
CA HIS A 76 -8.97 -5.07 -6.89
C HIS A 76 -8.30 -5.83 -5.75
N PHE A 77 -6.97 -5.88 -5.77
CA PHE A 77 -6.22 -6.56 -4.72
C PHE A 77 -5.94 -5.63 -3.55
N PHE A 78 -5.42 -4.44 -3.81
CA PHE A 78 -4.98 -3.51 -2.78
C PHE A 78 -5.69 -2.16 -2.91
N THR A 79 -5.74 -1.43 -1.80
CA THR A 79 -6.25 -0.06 -1.74
C THR A 79 -5.30 0.78 -0.90
N LEU A 80 -4.89 1.91 -1.46
CA LEU A 80 -4.13 2.94 -0.77
C LEU A 80 -5.12 3.93 -0.14
N SER A 81 -5.12 4.02 1.18
CA SER A 81 -5.93 5.01 1.90
C SER A 81 -5.03 6.15 2.34
N VAL A 82 -5.37 7.39 2.00
CA VAL A 82 -4.57 8.59 2.29
C VAL A 82 -5.44 9.65 2.94
N LYS A 83 -4.89 10.33 3.93
CA LYS A 83 -5.47 11.52 4.55
C LYS A 83 -5.12 12.74 3.71
N THR A 84 -6.11 13.39 3.13
CA THR A 84 -5.96 14.69 2.48
C THR A 84 -6.57 15.80 3.35
N ALA A 85 -6.31 17.07 2.99
CA ALA A 85 -6.90 18.21 3.68
C ALA A 85 -8.45 18.18 3.68
N THR A 86 -9.05 17.59 2.65
CA THR A 86 -10.50 17.45 2.47
C THR A 86 -11.08 16.16 3.06
N GLY A 87 -10.26 15.31 3.70
CA GLY A 87 -10.70 14.07 4.34
C GLY A 87 -9.93 12.83 3.88
N THR A 88 -10.38 11.65 4.27
CA THR A 88 -9.69 10.39 3.90
C THR A 88 -10.14 9.91 2.53
N LYS A 89 -9.19 9.68 1.62
CA LYS A 89 -9.43 9.14 0.28
C LYS A 89 -8.90 7.73 0.14
N ASN A 90 -9.59 6.93 -0.67
CA ASN A 90 -9.27 5.55 -0.94
C ASN A 90 -9.01 5.39 -2.44
N LEU A 91 -7.77 5.08 -2.79
CA LEU A 91 -7.31 4.86 -4.16
C LEU A 91 -7.13 3.37 -4.40
N ARG A 92 -7.78 2.87 -5.44
CA ARG A 92 -7.72 1.46 -5.79
C ARG A 92 -6.46 1.18 -6.61
N ILE A 93 -5.73 0.15 -6.23
CA ILE A 93 -4.55 -0.29 -6.95
C ILE A 93 -4.98 -1.40 -7.91
N GLN A 94 -4.83 -1.14 -9.20
CA GLN A 94 -5.06 -2.11 -10.27
C GLN A 94 -3.84 -3.01 -10.41
N CYS A 95 -4.08 -4.25 -10.83
CA CYS A 95 -3.04 -5.22 -11.12
C CYS A 95 -3.35 -5.88 -12.47
N ASP A 96 -2.50 -5.61 -13.46
CA ASP A 96 -2.47 -6.37 -14.71
C ASP A 96 -1.61 -7.63 -14.54
N ALA A 97 -1.38 -8.38 -15.61
CA ALA A 97 -0.62 -9.64 -15.58
C ALA A 97 0.84 -9.48 -15.09
N CYS A 98 1.42 -8.29 -15.20
CA CYS A 98 2.83 -8.02 -14.86
C CYS A 98 3.08 -6.76 -14.03
N CYS A 99 2.07 -5.87 -13.85
CA CYS A 99 2.30 -4.57 -13.23
C CYS A 99 1.10 -4.10 -12.37
N PHE A 100 1.41 -3.21 -11.42
CA PHE A 100 0.49 -2.43 -10.61
C PHE A 100 0.43 -0.98 -11.06
N TYR A 101 -0.74 -0.38 -11.01
CA TYR A 101 -0.94 1.05 -11.26
C TYR A 101 -2.09 1.59 -10.41
N LEU A 102 -2.09 2.88 -10.09
CA LEU A 102 -3.20 3.52 -9.40
C LEU A 102 -4.31 3.84 -10.39
N GLN A 103 -5.55 3.55 -9.99
CA GLN A 103 -6.71 4.07 -10.67
C GLN A 103 -6.86 5.56 -10.31
N THR A 104 -6.17 6.42 -11.06
CA THR A 104 -6.36 7.86 -11.04
C THR A 104 -7.12 8.28 -12.29
N ASP A 105 -8.15 9.11 -12.14
CA ASP A 105 -8.87 9.70 -13.27
C ASP A 105 -8.00 10.81 -13.90
N ALA A 106 -6.99 10.40 -14.67
CA ALA A 106 -6.16 11.33 -15.42
C ALA A 106 -6.93 11.81 -16.65
N CYS A 107 -7.62 12.95 -16.49
CA CYS A 107 -8.03 13.78 -17.61
C CYS A 107 -6.75 14.35 -18.26
N GLY A 108 -6.22 13.63 -19.26
CA GLY A 108 -5.12 14.10 -20.09
C GLY A 108 -4.05 13.06 -20.40
N GLY A 109 -4.32 12.10 -21.29
CA GLY A 109 -3.36 11.42 -22.19
C GLY A 109 -2.13 10.71 -21.62
N HIS A 110 -1.84 10.77 -20.33
CA HIS A 110 -0.65 10.20 -19.72
C HIS A 110 -1.04 8.87 -19.07
N SER A 111 -0.59 7.76 -19.65
CA SER A 111 -0.80 6.42 -19.10
C SER A 111 -0.30 6.38 -17.66
N ALA A 112 -1.12 5.86 -16.73
CA ALA A 112 -0.73 5.73 -15.33
C ALA A 112 0.59 4.94 -15.22
N PRO A 113 1.57 5.40 -14.42
CA PRO A 113 2.85 4.72 -14.31
C PRO A 113 2.64 3.31 -13.76
N ARG A 114 3.24 2.33 -14.46
CA ARG A 114 3.11 0.90 -14.17
C ARG A 114 4.36 0.41 -13.46
N PHE A 115 4.18 -0.33 -12.36
CA PHE A 115 5.26 -0.82 -11.52
C PHE A 115 5.15 -2.31 -11.28
N ASP A 116 6.28 -3.01 -11.16
CA ASP A 116 6.36 -4.41 -10.75
C ASP A 116 6.02 -4.62 -9.26
N CYS A 117 6.06 -3.56 -8.45
CA CYS A 117 5.78 -3.64 -7.02
C CYS A 117 4.95 -2.45 -6.53
N VAL A 118 3.99 -2.73 -5.62
CA VAL A 118 3.17 -1.70 -4.96
C VAL A 118 4.01 -0.69 -4.17
N LEU A 119 5.15 -1.11 -3.62
CA LEU A 119 6.04 -0.22 -2.88
C LEU A 119 6.73 0.80 -3.79
N LYS A 120 7.19 0.36 -4.97
CA LYS A 120 7.76 1.25 -6.00
C LYS A 120 6.73 2.24 -6.49
N LEU A 121 5.49 1.76 -6.67
CA LEU A 121 4.35 2.61 -6.97
C LEU A 121 4.21 3.69 -5.89
N ILE A 122 4.12 3.33 -4.62
CA ILE A 122 3.95 4.30 -3.52
C ILE A 122 5.12 5.28 -3.46
N HIS A 123 6.35 4.79 -3.57
CA HIS A 123 7.55 5.60 -3.56
C HIS A 123 7.58 6.64 -4.69
N HIS A 124 7.08 6.29 -5.87
CA HIS A 124 6.94 7.23 -6.99
C HIS A 124 5.93 8.36 -6.70
N TYR A 125 4.85 8.05 -5.98
CA TYR A 125 3.87 9.04 -5.54
C TYR A 125 4.29 9.79 -4.27
N MET A 126 5.45 9.46 -3.68
CA MET A 126 6.04 10.23 -2.58
C MET A 126 6.93 11.34 -3.15
N PRO A 127 6.79 12.59 -2.69
CA PRO A 127 7.57 13.72 -3.19
C PRO A 127 9.07 13.65 -2.86
N GLY A 128 9.53 12.67 -2.05
CA GLY A 128 10.93 12.50 -1.64
C GLY A 128 11.72 11.41 -2.35
N GLY A 129 11.12 10.66 -3.29
CA GLY A 129 11.67 9.40 -3.83
C GLY A 129 12.72 9.49 -4.93
N GLY A 130 13.22 10.68 -5.27
CA GLY A 130 14.38 10.84 -6.15
C GLY A 130 14.07 11.47 -7.50
N ALA A 131 14.48 12.73 -7.62
CA ALA A 131 15.14 13.35 -8.76
C ALA A 131 14.97 14.87 -8.62
N GLY A 132 15.92 15.52 -7.94
CA GLY A 132 16.14 16.95 -8.06
C GLY A 132 15.04 17.87 -7.53
N ALA A 133 15.35 18.53 -6.41
CA ALA A 133 14.85 19.88 -6.12
C ALA A 133 15.36 20.93 -7.15
N ALA A 134 15.49 20.55 -8.43
CA ALA A 134 16.15 21.30 -9.49
C ALA A 134 15.65 20.89 -10.89
N ALA A 135 14.34 20.96 -11.13
CA ALA A 135 13.77 21.20 -12.46
C ALA A 135 12.24 21.36 -12.32
N GLY A 136 11.71 22.50 -12.76
CA GLY A 136 10.29 22.82 -12.66
C GLY A 136 9.40 21.77 -13.32
N GLY A 137 8.32 21.41 -12.63
CA GLY A 137 7.32 20.46 -13.12
C GLY A 137 7.01 19.33 -12.14
N GLY A 138 6.75 19.66 -10.88
CA GLY A 138 6.27 18.65 -9.93
C GLY A 138 4.98 18.03 -10.49
N SER A 139 5.02 16.74 -10.81
CA SER A 139 3.82 15.98 -11.16
C SER A 139 3.00 15.84 -9.89
N ALA A 140 2.30 16.92 -9.53
CA ALA A 140 1.28 16.88 -8.50
C ALA A 140 0.17 16.01 -9.06
N TYR A 141 0.10 14.77 -8.59
CA TYR A 141 -1.01 13.89 -8.91
C TYR A 141 -2.26 14.41 -8.22
N PHE A 142 -3.38 14.55 -8.93
CA PHE A 142 -4.61 15.06 -8.35
C PHE A 142 -5.67 13.95 -8.28
N ILE A 143 -6.43 13.96 -7.19
CA ILE A 143 -7.59 13.10 -6.99
C ILE A 143 -8.84 13.98 -6.92
N TYR A 144 -9.89 13.58 -7.62
CA TYR A 144 -11.14 14.34 -7.63
C TYR A 144 -11.96 14.06 -6.38
N SER A 145 -12.48 15.12 -5.77
CA SER A 145 -13.34 15.07 -4.59
C SER A 145 -14.50 16.03 -4.76
N GLY A 146 -15.69 15.53 -5.07
CA GLY A 146 -16.89 16.39 -5.15
C GLY A 146 -16.79 17.53 -6.18
N GLY A 147 -15.96 17.37 -7.23
CA GLY A 147 -15.70 18.40 -8.23
C GLY A 147 -14.38 19.16 -8.05
N GLU A 148 -13.71 19.03 -6.89
CA GLU A 148 -12.43 19.70 -6.61
C GLU A 148 -11.23 18.78 -6.87
N LYS A 149 -10.14 19.34 -7.42
CA LYS A 149 -8.85 18.65 -7.59
C LYS A 149 -8.04 18.76 -6.30
N VAL A 150 -7.87 17.65 -5.60
CA VAL A 150 -7.10 17.58 -4.36
C VAL A 150 -5.72 16.98 -4.66
N PRO A 151 -4.61 17.58 -4.25
CA PRO A 151 -3.28 16.99 -4.46
C PRO A 151 -3.15 15.67 -3.69
N LEU A 152 -2.58 14.66 -4.33
CA LEU A 152 -2.20 13.38 -3.74
C LEU A 152 -0.81 13.53 -3.15
N GLU A 153 -0.75 13.71 -1.84
CA GLU A 153 0.50 13.81 -1.09
C GLU A 153 0.68 12.55 -0.24
N LEU A 154 1.69 11.74 -0.55
CA LEU A 154 2.10 10.62 0.30
C LEU A 154 3.34 11.07 1.07
N LEU A 155 3.16 11.46 2.33
CA LEU A 155 4.26 11.96 3.16
C LEU A 155 4.72 10.93 4.17
N ARG A 156 3.78 10.31 4.88
CA ARG A 156 4.10 9.43 6.02
C ARG A 156 3.24 8.16 6.03
N PRO A 157 3.87 6.97 6.14
CA PRO A 157 3.14 5.74 6.32
C PRO A 157 2.57 5.65 7.75
N LEU A 158 1.33 5.20 7.89
CA LEU A 158 0.75 4.82 9.18
C LEU A 158 1.17 3.38 9.48
N SER A 159 2.10 3.21 10.43
CA SER A 159 2.61 1.89 10.81
C SER A 159 1.55 1.07 11.55
N SER A 160 1.32 -0.17 11.11
CA SER A 160 0.46 -1.15 11.77
C SER A 160 1.22 -2.04 12.75
N ALA A 161 2.49 -2.31 12.46
CA ALA A 161 3.35 -3.21 13.22
C ALA A 161 4.76 -2.62 13.34
N MET A 162 5.47 -3.00 14.40
CA MET A 162 6.88 -2.65 14.56
C MET A 162 7.72 -3.52 13.61
N SER A 163 8.41 -2.88 12.66
CA SER A 163 9.40 -3.57 11.83
C SER A 163 10.56 -4.07 12.70
N SER A 164 11.14 -5.22 12.35
CA SER A 164 12.34 -5.71 13.02
C SER A 164 13.52 -4.75 12.79
N LEU A 165 14.46 -4.69 13.73
CA LEU A 165 15.68 -3.89 13.56
C LEU A 165 16.46 -4.30 12.30
N GLN A 166 16.48 -5.60 11.99
CA GLN A 166 17.08 -6.13 10.76
C GLN A 166 16.44 -5.52 9.50
N HIS A 167 15.11 -5.39 9.47
CA HIS A 167 14.38 -4.77 8.37
C HIS A 167 14.63 -3.27 8.29
N LEU A 168 14.67 -2.56 9.44
CA LEU A 168 15.03 -1.14 9.48
C LEU A 168 16.42 -0.90 8.89
N CYS A 169 17.42 -1.70 9.28
CA CYS A 169 18.75 -1.64 8.70
C CYS A 169 18.73 -1.90 7.19
N ARG A 170 17.95 -2.88 6.72
CA ARG A 170 17.79 -3.15 5.27
C ARG A 170 17.24 -1.95 4.51
N LYS A 171 16.22 -1.27 5.03
CA LYS A 171 15.64 -0.08 4.40
C LYS A 171 16.64 1.05 4.29
N THR A 172 17.36 1.33 5.38
CA THR A 172 18.42 2.34 5.40
C THR A 172 19.51 2.01 4.37
N VAL A 173 20.01 0.77 4.34
CA VAL A 173 21.03 0.34 3.37
C VAL A 173 20.54 0.45 1.93
N ASN A 174 19.28 0.09 1.66
CA ASN A 174 18.72 0.16 0.30
C ASN A 174 18.39 1.60 -0.14
N GLY A 175 18.16 2.52 0.79
CA GLY A 175 18.01 3.94 0.50
C GLY A 175 19.33 4.69 0.24
N HIS A 176 20.47 4.18 0.71
CA HIS A 176 21.78 4.78 0.46
C HIS A 176 22.43 4.23 -0.83
N ILE A 177 22.27 4.98 -1.93
CA ILE A 177 22.82 4.66 -3.27
C ILE A 177 24.35 4.45 -3.28
N ASP A 178 25.08 5.12 -2.38
CA ASP A 178 26.56 5.08 -2.28
C ASP A 178 27.14 3.75 -1.75
N VAL A 179 26.30 2.80 -1.33
CA VAL A 179 26.75 1.53 -0.73
C VAL A 179 26.95 0.43 -1.79
N SER A 180 26.75 0.72 -3.09
CA SER A 180 26.93 -0.28 -4.17
C SER A 180 28.30 -0.97 -4.13
N SER A 181 29.39 -0.23 -3.88
CA SER A 181 30.75 -0.79 -3.79
C SER A 181 31.01 -1.61 -2.51
N LYS A 182 30.23 -1.41 -1.45
CA LYS A 182 30.31 -2.21 -0.20
C LYS A 182 29.34 -3.40 -0.22
N ARG A 183 28.26 -3.33 -1.00
CA ARG A 183 27.28 -4.43 -1.19
C ARG A 183 27.95 -5.67 -1.78
N GLU A 184 28.92 -5.51 -2.67
CA GLU A 184 29.66 -6.64 -3.25
C GLU A 184 30.51 -7.39 -2.22
N GLN A 185 30.92 -6.74 -1.14
CA GLN A 185 31.71 -7.32 -0.05
C GLN A 185 30.86 -8.06 1.00
N LEU A 186 29.53 -8.00 0.91
CA LEU A 186 28.65 -8.66 1.85
C LEU A 186 28.54 -10.18 1.57
N PRO A 187 28.40 -11.02 2.63
CA PRO A 187 28.05 -12.42 2.51
C PRO A 187 26.79 -12.63 1.66
N GLN A 188 26.74 -13.74 0.92
CA GLN A 188 25.66 -14.06 -0.01
C GLN A 188 24.27 -14.02 0.65
N SER A 189 24.15 -14.53 1.88
CA SER A 189 22.90 -14.52 2.65
C SER A 189 22.38 -13.10 2.94
N LEU A 190 23.27 -12.12 3.14
CA LEU A 190 22.87 -10.73 3.35
C LEU A 190 22.50 -10.05 2.03
N LYS A 191 23.16 -10.39 0.92
CA LYS A 191 22.78 -9.90 -0.41
C LYS A 191 21.36 -10.34 -0.77
N GLU A 192 21.05 -11.61 -0.57
CA GLU A 192 19.71 -12.16 -0.78
C GLU A 192 18.67 -11.47 0.10
N PHE A 193 18.97 -11.29 1.39
CA PHE A 193 18.11 -10.56 2.32
C PHE A 193 17.83 -9.11 1.89
N LEU A 194 18.83 -8.41 1.35
CA LEU A 194 18.68 -7.05 0.82
C LEU A 194 17.88 -7.02 -0.51
N GLN A 195 18.05 -8.02 -1.38
CA GLN A 195 17.33 -8.15 -2.65
C GLN A 195 15.85 -8.51 -2.47
N GLU A 196 15.51 -9.22 -1.40
CA GLU A 196 14.14 -9.61 -1.10
C GLU A 196 13.21 -8.40 -0.87
N TYR A 197 13.78 -7.25 -0.48
CA TYR A 197 13.05 -5.99 -0.32
C TYR A 197 13.86 -4.81 -0.86
N ASP A 198 13.71 -4.52 -2.14
CA ASP A 198 14.42 -3.47 -2.85
C ASP A 198 13.86 -2.05 -2.66
N ALA A 199 12.81 -1.89 -1.85
CA ALA A 199 12.20 -0.59 -1.61
C ALA A 199 12.87 0.16 -0.43
N PRO A 200 12.99 1.50 -0.50
CA PRO A 200 13.57 2.30 0.58
C PRO A 200 12.58 2.68 1.69
N ILE A 201 11.29 2.36 1.54
CA ILE A 201 10.17 2.78 2.41
C ILE A 201 9.70 1.68 3.35
#